data_AF-A0A1Q3VVI1-F1
#
_entry.id   AF-A0A1Q3VVI1-F1
#
_cell.length_a   1.000
_cell.length_b   1.000
_cell.length_c   1.000
_cell.angle_alpha   90.00
_cell.angle_beta   90.00
_cell.angle_gamma   90.00
#
_symmetry.space_group_name_H-M   'P 1'
#
loop_
_entity.id
_entity.type
_entity.pdbx_description
1 polymer ?
#
loop_
_entity_poly.entity_id
_entity_poly.type
_entity_poly.pdbx_seq_one_letter_code
_entity_poly.pdbx_strand_id
1 'polypeptide(L)'
;MTDPVRPHLPDMIRLSGYLDGELDGATQREMETHLAACPPCAERLAELRALTAAFDALPQDTLGFDLAGMIAGRLAAAPRPSPERPAPRWWGLLPASLGAAAALTLGTGIGSVLIGGGAAMPRMAAMSVFDTLPPGGLCLGPDSCYSKGARK
;
A
#
# COMPACT_ATOMS: atom_id res chain seq x y z
N MET A 1 -42.89 -1.51 26.95
CA MET A 1 -42.14 -0.32 26.53
C MET A 1 -40.84 -0.80 25.89
N THR A 2 -40.96 -1.40 24.71
CA THR A 2 -39.87 -2.07 23.99
C THR A 2 -39.45 -1.14 22.87
N ASP A 3 -38.32 -0.48 23.07
CA ASP A 3 -37.66 0.38 22.08
C ASP A 3 -37.18 -0.49 20.91
N PRO A 4 -37.61 -0.27 19.66
CA PRO A 4 -37.16 -1.08 18.54
C PRO A 4 -35.67 -0.79 18.28
N VAL A 5 -34.84 -1.76 18.66
CA VAL A 5 -33.42 -1.86 18.29
C VAL A 5 -33.29 -1.73 16.77
N ARG A 6 -33.05 -0.51 16.28
CA ARG A 6 -32.36 -0.32 15.01
C ARG A 6 -30.92 -0.82 15.21
N PRO A 7 -30.35 -1.59 14.27
CA PRO A 7 -28.99 -2.11 14.42
C PRO A 7 -28.03 -0.92 14.41
N HIS A 8 -27.56 -0.52 15.59
CA HIS A 8 -26.54 0.50 15.74
C HIS A 8 -25.23 -0.05 15.16
N LEU A 9 -24.79 0.47 14.01
CA LEU A 9 -23.35 0.48 13.70
C LEU A 9 -23.00 1.48 12.58
N PRO A 10 -22.43 2.64 12.89
CA PRO A 10 -21.25 3.06 12.17
C PRO A 10 -20.07 2.29 12.77
N ASP A 11 -19.46 1.43 11.95
CA ASP A 11 -18.17 0.83 12.29
C ASP A 11 -17.13 1.93 12.52
N MET A 12 -16.13 1.67 13.35
CA MET A 12 -15.06 2.62 13.70
C MET A 12 -14.40 3.23 12.46
N ILE A 13 -14.30 2.47 11.36
CA ILE A 13 -13.78 2.93 10.07
C ILE A 13 -14.58 4.14 9.54
N ARG A 14 -15.91 4.10 9.59
CA ARG A 14 -16.75 5.21 9.09
C ARG A 14 -16.71 6.42 10.00
N LEU A 15 -16.60 6.23 11.32
CA LEU A 15 -16.41 7.31 12.28
C LEU A 15 -15.05 8.01 12.10
N SER A 16 -13.97 7.25 11.92
CA SER A 16 -12.64 7.79 11.59
C SER A 16 -12.67 8.51 10.26
N GLY A 17 -13.17 7.86 9.20
CA GLY A 17 -13.25 8.47 7.88
C GLY A 17 -14.09 9.76 7.85
N TYR A 18 -15.13 9.87 8.70
CA TYR A 18 -15.85 11.12 8.89
C TYR A 18 -14.99 12.20 9.57
N LEU A 19 -14.25 11.83 10.62
CA LEU A 19 -13.35 12.73 11.33
C LEU A 19 -12.22 13.24 10.42
N ASP A 20 -11.68 12.35 9.58
CA ASP A 20 -10.55 12.60 8.69
C ASP A 20 -10.97 13.28 7.36
N GLY A 21 -12.27 13.39 7.10
CA GLY A 21 -12.82 13.99 5.88
C GLY A 21 -12.68 13.12 4.62
N GLU A 22 -12.59 11.80 4.79
CA GLU A 22 -12.36 10.83 3.72
C GLU A 22 -13.64 10.24 3.12
N LEU A 23 -14.81 10.53 3.71
CA LEU A 23 -16.09 10.05 3.20
C LEU A 23 -16.50 10.80 1.93
N ASP A 24 -17.13 10.08 0.99
CA ASP A 24 -17.78 10.73 -0.15
C ASP A 24 -18.98 11.57 0.30
N GLY A 25 -19.42 12.50 -0.57
CA GLY A 25 -20.47 13.46 -0.20
C GLY A 25 -21.85 12.84 0.09
N ALA A 26 -22.13 11.61 -0.35
CA ALA A 26 -23.36 10.91 0.01
C ALA A 26 -23.24 10.31 1.41
N THR A 27 -22.16 9.57 1.66
CA THR A 27 -21.88 8.91 2.94
C THR A 27 -21.66 9.93 4.06
N GLN A 28 -21.08 11.10 3.76
CA GLN A 28 -20.93 12.18 4.73
C GLN A 28 -22.29 12.70 5.22
N ARG A 29 -23.25 12.96 4.31
CA ARG A 29 -24.60 13.41 4.68
C ARG A 29 -25.39 12.36 5.46
N GLU A 30 -25.23 11.08 5.09
CA GLU A 30 -25.80 9.97 5.85
C GLU A 30 -25.23 9.91 7.27
N MET A 31 -23.91 10.10 7.40
CA MET A 31 -23.24 10.13 8.70
C MET A 31 -23.68 11.32 9.54
N GLU A 32 -23.78 12.52 8.98
CA GLU A 32 -24.30 13.71 9.68
C GLU A 32 -25.72 13.48 10.22
N THR A 33 -26.58 12.90 9.38
CA THR A 33 -27.96 12.54 9.78
C THR A 33 -27.96 11.50 10.91
N HIS A 34 -27.08 10.51 10.84
CA HIS A 34 -26.94 9.48 11.86
C HIS A 34 -26.41 10.04 13.18
N LEU A 35 -25.36 10.87 13.15
CA LEU A 35 -24.76 11.49 14.33
C LEU A 35 -25.75 12.44 15.03
N ALA A 36 -26.63 13.11 14.28
CA ALA A 36 -27.71 13.92 14.85
C ALA A 36 -28.78 13.08 15.55
N ALA A 37 -28.98 11.83 15.13
CA ALA A 37 -30.02 10.95 15.64
C ALA A 37 -29.52 9.88 16.64
N CYS A 38 -28.21 9.70 16.79
CA CYS A 38 -27.62 8.61 17.57
C CYS A 38 -26.60 9.14 18.61
N PRO A 39 -27.03 9.35 19.87
CA PRO A 39 -26.16 9.85 20.94
C PRO A 39 -24.90 9.01 21.19
N PRO A 40 -24.95 7.65 21.21
CA PRO A 40 -23.75 6.84 21.41
C PRO A 40 -22.66 7.06 20.35
N CYS A 41 -23.04 7.20 19.08
CA CYS A 41 -22.10 7.49 18.00
C CYS A 41 -21.52 8.90 18.10
N ALA A 42 -22.34 9.88 18.52
CA ALA A 42 -21.88 11.25 18.75
C ALA A 42 -20.88 11.31 19.91
N GLU A 43 -21.11 10.56 21.00
CA GLU A 43 -20.19 10.43 22.12
C GLU A 43 -18.87 9.77 21.67
N ARG A 44 -18.94 8.67 20.92
CA ARG A 44 -17.74 8.01 20.38
C ARG A 44 -16.91 8.91 19.47
N LEU A 45 -17.57 9.72 18.65
CA LEU A 45 -16.90 10.72 17.82
C LEU A 45 -16.25 11.83 18.67
N ALA A 46 -16.88 12.23 19.77
CA ALA A 46 -16.29 13.19 20.71
C ALA A 46 -15.04 12.62 21.39
N GLU A 47 -15.03 11.34 21.76
CA GLU A 47 -13.84 10.66 22.28
C GLU A 47 -12.70 10.64 21.26
N LEU A 48 -12.99 10.33 20.00
CA LEU A 48 -11.99 10.35 18.92
C LEU A 48 -11.40 11.76 18.73
N ARG A 49 -12.25 12.79 18.73
CA ARG A 49 -11.80 14.19 18.65
C ARG A 49 -10.91 14.60 19.83
N ALA A 50 -11.25 14.15 21.04
CA ALA A 50 -10.45 14.41 22.22
C ALA A 50 -9.07 13.74 22.11
N LEU A 51 -9.01 12.53 21.55
CA LEU A 51 -7.75 11.84 21.28
C LEU A 51 -6.90 12.58 20.24
N THR A 52 -7.49 13.04 19.14
CA THR A 52 -6.80 13.86 18.12
C THR A 52 -6.21 15.13 18.75
N ALA A 53 -7.01 15.85 19.56
CA ALA A 53 -6.54 17.04 20.25
C ALA A 53 -5.39 16.75 21.24
N ALA A 54 -5.41 15.58 21.89
CA ALA A 54 -4.31 15.16 22.76
C ALA A 54 -3.02 14.87 21.98
N PHE A 55 -3.12 14.30 20.77
CA PHE A 55 -1.97 14.11 19.89
C PHE A 55 -1.43 15.43 19.36
N ASP A 56 -2.30 16.38 18.99
CA ASP A 56 -1.89 17.71 18.53
C ASP A 56 -1.16 18.51 19.62
N ALA A 57 -1.44 18.21 20.89
CA ALA A 57 -0.79 18.84 22.04
C ALA A 57 0.61 18.27 22.35
N LEU A 58 1.02 17.18 21.69
CA LEU A 58 2.36 16.62 21.89
C LEU A 58 3.45 17.55 21.35
N PRO A 59 4.65 17.57 21.96
CA PRO A 59 5.79 18.28 21.40
C PRO A 59 6.07 17.81 19.97
N GLN A 60 6.11 18.73 19.02
CA GLN A 60 6.50 18.41 17.65
C GLN A 60 8.02 18.38 17.55
N ASP A 61 8.57 17.18 17.32
CA ASP A 61 9.99 17.03 17.04
C ASP A 61 10.32 17.62 15.68
N THR A 62 11.24 18.58 15.66
CA THR A 62 11.82 19.07 14.41
C THR A 62 12.87 18.09 13.93
N LEU A 63 12.77 17.63 12.69
CA LEU A 63 13.87 16.91 12.06
C LEU A 63 15.09 17.85 12.01
N GLY A 64 16.25 17.38 12.48
CA GLY A 64 17.51 18.15 12.46
C GLY A 64 18.09 18.41 11.06
N PHE A 65 17.27 18.26 10.02
CA PHE A 65 17.61 18.43 8.62
C PHE A 65 16.33 18.73 7.80
N ASP A 66 16.52 19.31 6.61
CA ASP A 66 15.41 19.62 5.70
C ASP A 66 14.95 18.37 4.92
N LEU A 67 13.99 17.65 5.49
CA LEU A 67 13.35 16.51 4.83
C LEU A 67 12.54 16.93 3.59
N ALA A 68 11.88 18.10 3.63
CA ALA A 68 11.05 18.57 2.54
C ALA A 68 11.89 18.82 1.27
N GLY A 69 13.04 19.47 1.42
CA GLY A 69 14.01 19.68 0.34
C GLY A 69 14.53 18.36 -0.25
N MET A 70 14.83 17.36 0.60
CA MET A 70 15.25 16.04 0.14
C MET A 70 14.15 15.31 -0.66
N ILE A 71 12.91 15.34 -0.18
CA ILE A 71 11.78 14.73 -0.89
C ILE A 71 11.54 15.45 -2.21
N ALA A 72 11.51 16.78 -2.22
CA ALA A 72 11.35 17.58 -3.42
C ALA A 72 12.44 17.27 -4.46
N GLY A 73 13.70 17.17 -4.02
CA GLY A 73 14.82 16.78 -4.88
C GLY A 73 14.64 15.39 -5.51
N ARG A 74 14.20 14.40 -4.72
CA ARG A 74 13.93 13.04 -5.24
C ARG A 74 12.74 12.99 -6.19
N LEU A 75 11.66 13.70 -5.90
CA LEU A 75 10.50 13.79 -6.78
C LEU A 75 10.86 14.47 -8.12
N ALA A 76 11.69 15.50 -8.08
CA ALA A 76 12.18 16.18 -9.28
C ALA A 76 13.12 15.29 -10.12
N ALA A 77 13.94 14.46 -9.46
CA ALA A 77 14.85 13.52 -10.12
C ALA A 77 14.17 12.23 -10.60
N ALA A 78 12.95 11.93 -10.15
CA ALA A 78 12.23 10.74 -10.55
C ALA A 78 11.99 10.74 -12.08
N PRO A 79 12.32 9.65 -12.80
CA PRO A 79 12.05 9.56 -14.22
C PRO A 79 10.56 9.76 -14.47
N ARG A 80 10.22 10.78 -15.26
CA ARG A 80 8.84 10.93 -15.72
C ARG A 80 8.53 9.78 -16.68
N PRO A 81 7.34 9.16 -16.60
CA PRO A 81 6.92 8.20 -17.60
C PRO A 81 7.05 8.89 -18.97
N SER A 82 7.96 8.37 -19.79
CA SER A 82 8.14 8.88 -21.14
C SER A 82 6.87 8.52 -21.92
N PRO A 83 6.30 9.44 -22.72
CA PRO A 83 5.21 9.08 -23.62
C PRO A 83 5.67 7.90 -24.46
N GLU A 84 4.85 6.85 -24.53
CA GLU A 84 5.12 5.68 -25.35
C GLU A 84 5.45 6.15 -26.76
N ARG A 85 6.68 5.87 -27.21
CA ARG A 85 7.08 6.21 -28.58
C ARG A 85 6.21 5.39 -29.51
N PRO A 86 5.52 6.00 -30.49
CA PRO A 86 4.72 5.24 -31.44
C PRO A 86 5.61 4.23 -32.15
N ALA A 87 5.18 2.96 -32.15
CA ALA A 87 5.87 1.90 -32.84
C ALA A 87 6.08 2.29 -34.31
N PRO A 88 7.22 1.96 -34.91
CA PRO A 88 7.54 2.43 -36.23
C PRO A 88 6.59 1.79 -37.26
N ARG A 89 6.02 2.63 -38.14
CA ARG A 89 4.94 2.32 -39.10
C ARG A 89 5.19 1.10 -40.00
N TRP A 90 6.44 0.65 -40.14
CA TRP A 90 6.80 -0.55 -40.91
C TRP A 90 6.46 -1.87 -40.20
N TRP A 91 6.25 -1.88 -38.88
CA TRP A 91 5.75 -3.07 -38.17
C TRP A 91 4.29 -3.41 -38.51
N GLY A 92 3.53 -2.45 -39.05
CA GLY A 92 2.19 -2.70 -39.59
C GLY A 92 2.16 -3.34 -40.99
N LEU A 93 3.32 -3.54 -41.64
CA LEU A 93 3.42 -4.14 -42.97
C LEU A 93 3.65 -5.66 -42.95
N LEU A 94 3.95 -6.24 -41.78
CA LEU A 94 4.11 -7.68 -41.62
C LEU A 94 2.74 -8.28 -41.28
N PRO A 95 2.26 -9.31 -42.01
CA PRO A 95 1.04 -10.00 -41.63
C PRO A 95 1.26 -10.66 -40.27
N ALA A 96 0.26 -10.55 -39.38
CA ALA A 96 0.34 -11.02 -37.99
C ALA A 96 0.78 -12.50 -37.86
N SER A 97 0.51 -13.31 -38.90
CA SER A 97 0.91 -14.71 -38.99
C SER A 97 2.42 -14.94 -39.01
N LEU A 98 3.19 -14.08 -39.70
CA LEU A 98 4.65 -14.18 -39.76
C LEU A 98 5.30 -13.80 -38.41
N GLY A 99 4.74 -12.80 -37.72
CA GLY A 99 5.18 -12.41 -36.39
C GLY A 99 4.94 -13.49 -35.34
N ALA A 100 3.75 -14.12 -35.37
CA ALA A 100 3.38 -15.16 -34.40
C ALA A 100 4.26 -16.42 -34.53
N ALA A 101 4.54 -16.87 -35.76
CA ALA A 101 5.38 -18.04 -35.99
C ALA A 101 6.83 -17.81 -35.54
N ALA A 102 7.41 -16.64 -35.84
CA ALA A 102 8.76 -16.28 -35.42
C ALA A 102 8.87 -16.13 -33.89
N ALA A 103 7.84 -15.59 -33.24
CA ALA A 103 7.80 -15.45 -31.78
C ALA A 103 7.76 -16.82 -31.09
N LEU A 104 6.95 -17.77 -31.60
CA LEU A 104 6.86 -19.11 -31.03
C LEU A 104 8.16 -19.90 -31.20
N THR A 105 8.81 -19.84 -32.36
CA THR A 105 10.07 -20.57 -32.59
C THR A 105 11.22 -20.01 -31.75
N LEU A 106 11.37 -18.69 -31.72
CA LEU A 106 12.41 -18.03 -30.94
C LEU A 106 12.18 -18.21 -29.44
N GLY A 107 10.93 -18.03 -28.98
CA GLY A 107 10.54 -18.24 -27.58
C GLY A 107 10.79 -19.68 -27.12
N THR A 108 10.46 -20.67 -27.95
CA THR A 108 10.69 -22.10 -27.62
C THR A 108 12.17 -22.45 -27.59
N GLY A 109 12.97 -21.89 -28.51
CA GLY A 109 14.43 -22.06 -28.52
C GLY A 109 15.10 -21.47 -27.28
N ILE A 110 14.77 -20.22 -26.95
CA ILE A 110 15.29 -19.53 -25.75
C ILE A 110 14.83 -20.24 -24.48
N GLY A 111 13.55 -20.61 -24.38
CA GLY A 111 13.00 -21.34 -23.24
C GLY A 111 13.69 -22.68 -23.01
N SER A 112 13.96 -23.43 -24.09
CA SER A 112 14.68 -24.71 -24.00
C SER A 112 16.11 -24.56 -23.48
N VAL A 113 16.82 -23.49 -23.89
CA VAL A 113 18.17 -23.19 -23.39
C VAL A 113 18.15 -22.80 -21.91
N LEU A 114 17.15 -22.01 -21.48
CA LEU A 114 17.02 -21.58 -20.08
C LEU A 114 16.63 -22.71 -19.13
N ILE A 115 15.83 -23.67 -19.59
CA ILE A 115 15.38 -24.82 -18.78
C ILE A 115 16.44 -25.93 -18.76
N GLY A 116 17.14 -26.16 -19.88
CA GLY A 116 18.18 -27.18 -19.99
C GLY A 116 19.54 -26.76 -19.43
N GLY A 117 19.87 -25.47 -19.49
CA GLY A 117 21.08 -24.91 -18.88
C GLY A 117 20.81 -24.57 -17.43
N GLY A 118 20.85 -25.59 -16.55
CA GLY A 118 20.61 -25.51 -15.10
C GLY A 118 20.67 -24.10 -14.54
N ALA A 119 19.53 -23.40 -14.61
CA ALA A 119 19.43 -22.04 -14.15
C ALA A 119 19.75 -22.09 -12.66
N ALA A 120 20.90 -21.54 -12.28
CA ALA A 120 21.16 -21.19 -10.90
C ALA A 120 19.99 -20.30 -10.49
N MET A 121 19.07 -20.86 -9.70
CA MET A 121 17.92 -20.13 -9.19
C MET A 121 18.45 -18.79 -8.66
N PRO A 122 17.95 -17.64 -9.16
CA PRO A 122 18.30 -16.38 -8.57
C PRO A 122 17.95 -16.49 -7.10
N ARG A 123 18.98 -16.47 -6.26
CA ARG A 123 18.79 -16.49 -4.81
C ARG A 123 18.09 -15.18 -4.51
N MET A 124 16.78 -15.24 -4.25
CA MET A 124 16.04 -14.06 -3.82
C MET A 124 16.80 -13.50 -2.62
N ALA A 125 17.36 -12.31 -2.77
CA ALA A 125 17.85 -11.56 -1.63
C ALA A 125 16.61 -11.37 -0.75
N ALA A 126 16.60 -11.98 0.42
CA ALA A 126 15.55 -11.75 1.41
C ALA A 126 15.42 -10.24 1.56
N MET A 127 14.21 -9.69 1.37
CA MET A 127 13.93 -8.28 1.56
C MET A 127 13.96 -7.98 3.06
N SER A 128 15.14 -7.97 3.66
CA SER A 128 15.35 -7.69 5.08
C SER A 128 14.92 -6.27 5.49
N VAL A 129 14.69 -5.40 4.51
CA VAL A 129 14.13 -4.04 4.69
C VAL A 129 12.67 -4.08 5.16
N PHE A 130 11.93 -5.14 4.85
CA PHE A 130 10.52 -5.31 5.25
C PHE A 130 10.33 -6.44 6.26
N ASP A 131 11.40 -6.85 6.94
CA ASP A 131 11.26 -7.79 8.03
C ASP A 131 10.46 -7.13 9.18
N THR A 132 9.73 -7.94 9.92
CA THR A 132 8.86 -7.48 11.01
C THR A 132 9.63 -6.82 12.17
N LEU A 133 10.96 -6.95 12.18
CA LEU A 133 11.86 -6.25 13.09
C LEU A 133 12.63 -5.16 12.34
N PRO A 134 12.33 -3.86 12.55
CA PRO A 134 13.14 -2.79 11.99
C PRO A 134 14.58 -2.86 12.54
N PRO A 135 15.59 -2.37 11.79
CA PRO A 135 16.94 -2.25 12.33
C PRO A 135 16.92 -1.41 13.61
N GLY A 136 17.30 -2.01 14.73
CA GLY A 136 17.23 -1.39 16.07
C GLY A 136 16.10 -1.90 16.97
N GLY A 137 15.27 -2.85 16.53
CA GLY A 137 14.28 -3.50 17.38
C GLY A 137 14.92 -4.36 18.49
N LEU A 138 14.38 -4.25 19.71
CA LEU A 138 14.78 -5.11 20.83
C LEU A 138 14.01 -6.44 20.75
N CYS A 139 14.72 -7.56 20.58
CA CYS A 139 14.12 -8.89 20.68
C CYS A 139 13.61 -9.14 22.11
N LEU A 140 12.38 -9.64 22.25
CA LEU A 140 11.79 -10.02 23.55
C LEU A 140 12.46 -11.25 24.18
N GLY A 141 13.30 -11.98 23.41
CA GLY A 141 14.07 -13.14 23.86
C GLY A 141 14.93 -13.76 22.74
N PRO A 142 15.94 -14.59 23.08
CA PRO A 142 16.91 -15.13 22.12
C PRO A 142 16.30 -16.00 21.01
N ASP A 143 15.20 -16.71 21.29
CA ASP A 143 14.54 -17.57 20.31
C ASP A 143 13.83 -16.79 19.18
N SER A 144 13.44 -15.54 19.45
CA SER A 144 12.81 -14.65 18.44
C SER A 144 13.80 -14.12 17.40
N CYS A 145 15.07 -14.02 17.78
CA CYS A 145 16.17 -13.51 16.96
C CYS A 145 16.83 -14.63 16.11
N TYR A 146 16.71 -15.90 16.52
CA TYR A 146 17.32 -17.05 15.85
C TYR A 146 16.30 -18.16 15.58
N SER A 147 15.25 -17.86 14.81
CA SER A 147 14.45 -18.88 14.15
C SER A 147 15.34 -19.61 13.12
N LYS A 148 15.98 -20.69 13.57
CA LYS A 148 16.78 -21.57 12.73
C LYS A 148 15.79 -22.29 11.81
N GLY A 149 15.58 -21.72 10.62
CA GLY A 149 14.60 -22.14 9.63
C GLY A 149 14.40 -23.66 9.61
N ALA A 150 13.19 -24.08 9.95
CA ALA A 150 12.74 -25.45 9.80
C ALA A 150 12.80 -25.84 8.33
N ARG A 151 13.87 -26.53 7.93
CA ARG A 151 13.90 -27.33 6.71
C ARG A 151 13.48 -28.75 7.08
N LYS A 152 12.30 -29.16 6.60
CA LYS A 152 12.05 -30.53 6.16
C LYS A 152 11.95 -30.50 4.65
#